data_AF-A0A971RYQ9-F1
#
_entry.id   AF-A0A971RYQ9-F1
#
_cell.length_a   1.000
_cell.length_b   1.000
_cell.length_c   1.000
_cell.angle_alpha   90.00
_cell.angle_beta   90.00
_cell.angle_gamma   90.00
#
_symmetry.space_group_name_H-M   'P 1'
#
loop_
_entity.id
_entity.type
_entity.pdbx_description
1 polymer ?
#
loop_
_entity_poly.entity_id
_entity_poly.type
_entity_poly.pdbx_seq_one_letter_code
_entity_poly.pdbx_strand_id
1 'polypeptide(L)'
;MNIKFDPNNAIIKLCMSGMELEDSGNSEDAITIFHKAWHEATDDYERFIASYHLARMQKSITDKLKWMETSLQCALKINDDNVKSAYPTLYFNIAKCYEELGDSENAKRNYELSDSAKGTPTDVGPFYHGTKADLKVGDLLTAGGISNYKPGLEMNHIYFTANINVAGLAATLAKGEGRERIYIIEPTGEFENDPNVTDKKFPGNLTRSYRSKEPLRIIGEVTEWAKLTTTERREWREKSAKNKGEIIN
;
A
#
# COMPACT_ATOMS: atom_id res chain seq x y z
N MET A 1 16.69 -5.81 0.88
CA MET A 1 15.88 -5.31 2.02
C MET A 1 14.64 -6.19 2.11
N ASN A 2 14.32 -6.74 3.29
CA ASN A 2 13.16 -7.64 3.42
C ASN A 2 11.87 -6.82 3.33
N ILE A 3 10.95 -7.26 2.46
CA ILE A 3 9.61 -6.68 2.32
C ILE A 3 8.84 -6.98 3.61
N LYS A 4 8.28 -5.96 4.26
CA LYS A 4 7.50 -6.13 5.50
C LYS A 4 6.00 -6.21 5.29
N PHE A 5 5.44 -5.55 4.26
CA PHE A 5 4.01 -5.63 4.03
C PHE A 5 3.61 -7.01 3.50
N ASP A 6 2.91 -7.77 4.33
CA ASP A 6 2.30 -9.04 3.95
C ASP A 6 0.79 -9.00 4.27
N PRO A 7 -0.10 -9.09 3.27
CA PRO A 7 -1.54 -9.16 3.52
C PRO A 7 -1.95 -10.38 4.37
N ASN A 8 -1.06 -11.36 4.55
CA ASN A 8 -1.29 -12.51 5.42
C ASN A 8 -0.86 -12.31 6.87
N ASN A 9 -0.13 -11.25 7.18
CA ASN A 9 0.24 -10.89 8.55
C ASN A 9 -1.03 -10.69 9.41
N ALA A 10 -1.02 -11.24 10.62
CA ALA A 10 -2.19 -11.23 11.51
C ALA A 10 -2.64 -9.80 11.88
N ILE A 11 -1.69 -8.90 12.13
CA ILE A 11 -1.96 -7.50 12.50
C ILE A 11 -2.50 -6.72 11.30
N ILE A 12 -1.95 -6.95 10.11
CA ILE A 12 -2.49 -6.36 8.87
C ILE A 12 -3.92 -6.85 8.62
N LYS A 13 -4.21 -8.15 8.82
CA LYS A 13 -5.56 -8.71 8.70
C LYS A 13 -6.53 -8.10 9.71
N LEU A 14 -6.11 -7.92 10.97
CA LEU A 14 -6.91 -7.22 11.97
C LEU A 14 -7.19 -5.78 11.54
N CYS A 15 -6.19 -5.03 11.08
CA CYS A 15 -6.39 -3.66 10.61
C CYS A 15 -7.32 -3.60 9.39
N MET A 16 -7.22 -4.54 8.45
CA MET A 16 -8.13 -4.64 7.32
C MET A 16 -9.58 -4.92 7.75
N SER A 17 -9.77 -5.81 8.74
CA SER A 17 -11.08 -6.08 9.33
C SER A 17 -11.65 -4.84 10.04
N GLY A 18 -10.83 -4.13 10.80
CA GLY A 18 -11.22 -2.87 11.45
C GLY A 18 -11.64 -1.81 10.44
N MET A 19 -10.94 -1.67 9.32
CA MET A 19 -11.33 -0.76 8.23
C MET A 19 -12.66 -1.15 7.58
N GLU A 20 -12.95 -2.45 7.41
CA GLU A 20 -14.23 -2.90 6.86
C GLU A 20 -15.40 -2.58 7.82
N LEU A 21 -15.16 -2.66 9.13
CA LEU A 21 -16.11 -2.23 10.15
C LEU A 21 -16.30 -0.70 10.13
N GLU A 22 -15.22 0.07 10.01
CA GLU A 22 -15.25 1.53 9.84
C GLU A 22 -16.08 1.93 8.61
N ASP A 23 -15.80 1.33 7.44
CA ASP A 23 -16.50 1.59 6.17
C ASP A 23 -18.00 1.24 6.24
N SER A 24 -18.39 0.30 7.11
CA SER A 24 -19.79 -0.06 7.35
C SER A 24 -20.48 0.79 8.44
N GLY A 25 -19.77 1.77 9.00
CA GLY A 25 -20.27 2.66 10.05
C GLY A 25 -20.17 2.11 11.47
N ASN A 26 -19.61 0.91 11.66
CA ASN A 26 -19.48 0.25 12.95
C ASN A 26 -18.16 0.65 13.65
N SER A 27 -18.13 1.89 14.14
CA SER A 27 -16.92 2.49 14.72
C SER A 27 -16.49 1.86 16.05
N GLU A 28 -17.42 1.34 16.86
CA GLU A 28 -17.13 0.72 18.17
C GLU A 28 -16.47 -0.66 18.02
N ASP A 29 -16.93 -1.46 17.06
CA ASP A 29 -16.26 -2.73 16.77
C ASP A 29 -14.92 -2.48 16.07
N ALA A 30 -14.83 -1.48 15.17
CA ALA A 30 -13.59 -1.11 14.51
C ALA A 30 -12.48 -0.74 15.51
N ILE A 31 -12.77 0.15 16.47
CA ILE A 31 -11.80 0.56 17.49
C ILE A 31 -11.37 -0.63 18.38
N THR A 32 -12.29 -1.54 18.72
CA THR A 32 -11.98 -2.77 19.45
C THR A 32 -10.99 -3.65 18.69
N ILE A 33 -11.19 -3.80 17.38
CA ILE A 33 -10.28 -4.56 16.51
C ILE A 33 -8.90 -3.88 16.39
N PHE A 34 -8.84 -2.55 16.26
CA PHE A 34 -7.56 -1.85 16.21
C PHE A 34 -6.80 -1.92 17.54
N HIS A 35 -7.49 -1.91 18.68
CA HIS A 35 -6.85 -2.17 19.98
C HIS A 35 -6.29 -3.58 20.08
N LYS A 36 -7.03 -4.58 19.60
CA LYS A 36 -6.52 -5.95 19.50
C LYS A 36 -5.26 -6.02 18.64
N ALA A 37 -5.27 -5.37 17.47
CA ALA A 37 -4.10 -5.29 16.59
C ALA A 37 -2.88 -4.67 17.30
N TRP A 38 -3.10 -3.60 18.07
CA TRP A 38 -2.03 -2.97 18.86
C TRP A 38 -1.47 -3.88 19.96
N HIS A 39 -2.33 -4.58 20.69
CA HIS A 39 -1.90 -5.45 21.79
C HIS A 39 -1.20 -6.72 21.31
N GLU A 40 -1.58 -7.24 20.15
CA GLU A 40 -0.95 -8.42 19.54
C GLU A 40 0.31 -8.08 18.73
N ALA A 41 0.56 -6.79 18.43
CA ALA A 41 1.72 -6.37 17.67
C ALA A 41 3.04 -6.69 18.38
N THR A 42 3.90 -7.42 17.68
CA THR A 42 5.16 -7.96 18.20
C THR A 42 6.36 -7.08 17.82
N ASP A 43 6.32 -6.43 16.66
CA ASP A 43 7.40 -5.57 16.16
C ASP A 43 6.97 -4.12 15.91
N ASP A 44 7.94 -3.24 15.59
CA ASP A 44 7.66 -1.83 15.34
C ASP A 44 6.85 -1.59 14.05
N TYR A 45 6.87 -2.52 13.08
CA TYR A 45 6.14 -2.34 11.82
C TYR A 45 4.65 -2.59 12.02
N GLU A 46 4.33 -3.66 12.76
CA GLU A 46 2.98 -3.96 13.22
C GLU A 46 2.43 -2.85 14.12
N ARG A 47 3.24 -2.36 15.08
CA ARG A 47 2.86 -1.23 15.96
C ARG A 47 2.63 0.05 15.17
N PHE A 48 3.46 0.35 14.18
CA PHE A 48 3.28 1.50 13.28
C PHE A 48 1.89 1.49 12.61
N ILE A 49 1.51 0.35 12.01
CA ILE A 49 0.22 0.22 11.31
C ILE A 49 -0.95 0.29 12.31
N ALA A 50 -0.87 -0.46 13.41
CA ALA A 50 -1.95 -0.51 14.40
C ALA A 50 -2.21 0.86 15.05
N SER A 51 -1.15 1.58 15.43
CA SER A 51 -1.27 2.92 16.02
C SER A 51 -1.81 3.96 15.05
N TYR A 52 -1.47 3.88 13.75
CA TYR A 52 -2.05 4.77 12.72
C TYR A 52 -3.57 4.63 12.66
N HIS A 53 -4.07 3.40 12.64
CA HIS A 53 -5.52 3.16 12.61
C HIS A 53 -6.20 3.53 13.93
N LEU A 54 -5.57 3.29 15.08
CA LEU A 54 -6.08 3.77 16.36
C LEU A 54 -6.20 5.29 16.39
N ALA A 55 -5.21 6.03 15.86
CA ALA A 55 -5.24 7.49 15.81
C ALA A 55 -6.47 8.01 15.06
N ARG A 56 -6.80 7.39 13.91
CA ARG A 56 -7.94 7.78 13.08
C ARG A 56 -9.29 7.66 13.79
N MET A 57 -9.40 6.77 14.76
CA MET A 57 -10.65 6.50 15.50
C MET A 57 -10.82 7.35 16.75
N GLN A 58 -9.81 8.13 17.15
CA GLN A 58 -9.89 8.92 18.38
C GLN A 58 -10.82 10.13 18.20
N LYS A 59 -11.71 10.35 19.20
CA LYS A 59 -12.60 11.51 19.25
C LYS A 59 -11.89 12.76 19.79
N SER A 60 -10.93 12.56 20.69
CA SER A 60 -10.10 13.62 21.27
C SER A 60 -8.92 13.92 20.35
N ILE A 61 -8.73 15.19 20.00
CA ILE A 61 -7.61 15.59 19.16
C ILE A 61 -6.25 15.33 19.83
N THR A 62 -6.20 15.45 21.16
CA THR A 62 -5.00 15.13 21.96
C THR A 62 -4.66 13.63 21.89
N ASP A 63 -5.66 12.76 21.97
CA ASP A 63 -5.44 11.31 21.86
C ASP A 63 -5.08 10.91 20.42
N LYS A 64 -5.72 11.54 19.43
CA LYS A 64 -5.38 11.39 18.01
C LYS A 64 -3.93 11.76 17.75
N LEU A 65 -3.48 12.92 18.25
CA LEU A 65 -2.09 13.36 18.15
C LEU A 65 -1.14 12.33 18.76
N LYS A 66 -1.40 11.91 20.00
CA LYS A 66 -0.56 10.93 20.71
C LYS A 66 -0.40 9.62 19.94
N TRP A 67 -1.49 9.07 19.40
CA TRP A 67 -1.41 7.85 18.59
C TRP A 67 -0.72 8.07 17.25
N MET A 68 -0.92 9.22 16.61
CA MET A 68 -0.25 9.55 15.35
C MET A 68 1.27 9.72 15.55
N GLU A 69 1.69 10.36 16.64
CA GLU A 69 3.10 10.45 17.05
C GLU A 69 3.68 9.09 17.39
N THR A 70 2.91 8.22 18.05
CA THR A 70 3.32 6.82 18.32
C THR A 70 3.59 6.08 17.01
N SER A 71 2.70 6.22 16.03
CA SER A 71 2.85 5.62 14.70
C SER A 71 4.11 6.13 13.99
N LEU A 72 4.31 7.46 13.99
CA LEU A 72 5.51 8.08 13.44
C LEU A 72 6.79 7.58 14.14
N GLN A 73 6.80 7.50 15.47
CA GLN A 73 7.96 7.01 16.22
C GLN A 73 8.32 5.57 15.85
N CYS A 74 7.33 4.68 15.73
CA CYS A 74 7.56 3.31 15.26
C CYS A 74 8.14 3.29 13.84
N ALA A 75 7.61 4.11 12.92
CA ALA A 75 8.10 4.21 11.55
C ALA A 75 9.53 4.80 11.48
N LEU A 76 9.86 5.78 12.32
CA LEU A 76 11.19 6.37 12.40
C LEU A 76 12.23 5.43 13.03
N LYS A 77 11.82 4.48 13.89
CA LYS A 77 12.73 3.44 14.41
C LYS A 77 13.15 2.45 13.32
N ILE A 78 12.24 2.14 12.40
CA ILE A 78 12.51 1.22 11.28
C ILE A 78 13.39 1.91 10.23
N ASN A 79 13.05 3.15 9.84
CA ASN A 79 13.83 4.00 8.94
C ASN A 79 14.32 3.33 7.64
N ASP A 80 13.44 2.58 6.99
CA ASP A 80 13.74 1.89 5.73
C ASP A 80 12.63 2.10 4.69
N ASP A 81 12.84 1.54 3.49
CA ASP A 81 11.92 1.74 2.36
C ASP A 81 10.52 1.14 2.61
N ASN A 82 10.34 0.29 3.63
CA ASN A 82 9.02 -0.24 3.99
C ASN A 82 8.12 0.81 4.65
N VAL A 83 8.68 1.90 5.20
CA VAL A 83 7.91 2.88 5.99
C VAL A 83 8.15 4.33 5.59
N LYS A 84 9.25 4.65 4.90
CA LYS A 84 9.56 6.03 4.51
C LYS A 84 8.46 6.70 3.70
N SER A 85 7.79 5.95 2.83
CA SER A 85 6.66 6.46 2.04
C SER A 85 5.49 6.94 2.91
N ALA A 86 5.40 6.52 4.17
CA ALA A 86 4.36 6.95 5.11
C ALA A 86 4.67 8.30 5.79
N TYR A 87 5.93 8.75 5.79
CA TYR A 87 6.34 9.95 6.52
C TYR A 87 5.56 11.21 6.12
N PRO A 88 5.37 11.53 4.82
CA PRO A 88 4.58 12.69 4.43
C PRO A 88 3.20 12.71 5.07
N THR A 89 2.52 11.56 5.07
CA THR A 89 1.16 11.40 5.59
C THR A 89 1.11 11.47 7.11
N LEU A 90 2.07 10.86 7.81
CA LEU A 90 2.13 10.92 9.27
C LEU A 90 2.40 12.36 9.74
N TYR A 91 3.41 13.01 9.17
CA TYR A 91 3.72 14.41 9.50
C TYR A 91 2.56 15.35 9.18
N PHE A 92 1.89 15.17 8.03
CA PHE A 92 0.73 15.98 7.66
C PHE A 92 -0.41 15.85 8.68
N ASN A 93 -0.73 14.62 9.10
CA ASN A 93 -1.78 14.39 10.07
C ASN A 93 -1.42 14.92 11.47
N ILE A 94 -0.15 14.81 11.88
CA ILE A 94 0.35 15.41 13.13
C ILE A 94 0.23 16.93 13.07
N ALA A 95 0.64 17.55 11.96
CA ALA A 95 0.51 19.00 11.75
C ALA A 95 -0.94 19.47 11.90
N LYS A 96 -1.88 18.73 11.32
CA LYS A 96 -3.32 19.00 11.45
C LYS A 96 -3.81 18.91 12.90
N CYS A 97 -3.30 17.96 13.69
CA CYS A 97 -3.66 17.88 15.10
C CYS A 97 -3.12 19.07 15.90
N TYR A 98 -1.88 19.49 15.65
CA TYR A 98 -1.32 20.69 16.28
C TYR A 98 -2.05 21.98 15.88
N GLU A 99 -2.46 22.09 14.61
CA GLU A 99 -3.26 23.22 14.10
C GLU A 99 -4.61 23.33 14.84
N GLU A 100 -5.31 22.22 15.02
CA GLU A 100 -6.59 22.17 15.75
C GLU A 100 -6.42 22.44 17.26
N LEU A 101 -5.27 22.09 17.84
CA LEU A 101 -4.90 22.42 19.22
C LEU A 101 -4.43 23.88 19.39
N GLY A 102 -4.29 24.65 18.32
CA GLY A 102 -3.80 26.04 18.35
C GLY A 102 -2.27 26.18 18.45
N ASP A 103 -1.52 25.09 18.35
CA ASP A 103 -0.05 25.09 18.36
C ASP A 103 0.50 25.33 16.95
N SER A 104 0.57 26.59 16.59
CA SER A 104 0.98 27.02 15.24
C SER A 104 2.43 26.69 14.91
N GLU A 105 3.31 26.64 15.93
CA GLU A 105 4.74 26.37 15.75
C GLU A 105 4.96 24.90 15.38
N ASN A 106 4.39 23.98 16.16
CA ASN A 106 4.50 22.55 15.85
C ASN A 106 3.72 22.16 14.60
N ALA A 107 2.58 22.80 14.32
CA ALA A 107 1.87 22.60 13.06
C ALA A 107 2.75 22.94 11.86
N LYS A 108 3.36 24.14 11.84
CA LYS A 108 4.25 24.58 10.77
C LYS A 108 5.43 23.64 10.58
N ARG A 109 6.12 23.28 11.68
CA ARG A 109 7.25 22.36 11.64
C ARG A 109 6.89 21.01 11.01
N ASN A 110 5.74 20.45 11.37
CA ASN A 110 5.31 19.16 10.82
C ASN A 110 4.86 19.27 9.36
N TYR A 111 4.28 20.39 8.91
CA TYR A 111 4.03 20.60 7.48
C TYR A 111 5.32 20.66 6.67
N GLU A 112 6.35 21.35 7.16
CA GLU A 112 7.66 21.42 6.51
C GLU A 112 8.30 20.02 6.43
N LEU A 113 8.23 19.23 7.51
CA LEU A 113 8.69 17.84 7.51
C LEU A 113 7.91 16.97 6.52
N SER A 114 6.58 17.12 6.49
CA SER A 114 5.72 16.42 5.53
C SER A 114 6.14 16.70 4.09
N ASP A 115 6.37 17.97 3.76
CA ASP A 115 6.78 18.38 2.41
C ASP A 115 8.19 17.89 2.06
N SER A 116 9.14 18.01 2.98
CA SER A 116 10.51 17.54 2.78
C SER A 116 10.63 16.02 2.60
N ALA A 117 9.68 15.26 3.17
CA ALA A 117 9.63 13.82 3.05
C ALA A 117 8.94 13.35 1.75
N LYS A 118 8.29 14.25 1.00
CA LYS A 118 7.76 13.92 -0.33
C LYS A 118 8.94 13.75 -1.28
N GLY A 119 8.85 12.73 -2.12
CA GLY A 119 9.89 12.46 -3.10
C GLY A 119 9.50 11.35 -4.05
N THR A 120 10.35 11.14 -5.04
CA THR A 120 10.25 10.00 -5.93
C THR A 120 10.57 8.71 -5.15
N PRO A 121 9.96 7.57 -5.54
CA PRO A 121 10.32 6.29 -4.95
C PRO A 121 11.83 6.02 -5.04
N THR A 122 12.42 5.51 -3.96
CA THR A 122 13.87 5.22 -3.87
C THR A 122 14.20 3.74 -4.05
N ASP A 123 13.18 2.91 -4.27
CA ASP A 123 13.34 1.48 -4.40
C ASP A 123 14.19 1.12 -5.62
N VAL A 124 15.16 0.23 -5.42
CA VAL A 124 16.07 -0.24 -6.48
C VAL A 124 15.66 -1.60 -7.06
N GLY A 125 14.50 -2.10 -6.64
CA GLY A 125 14.02 -3.44 -6.98
C GLY A 125 14.63 -4.56 -6.10
N PRO A 126 14.53 -5.84 -6.53
CA PRO A 126 13.91 -6.29 -7.77
C PRO A 126 12.44 -5.88 -7.87
N PHE A 127 11.99 -5.62 -9.09
CA PHE A 127 10.60 -5.26 -9.40
C PHE A 127 9.89 -6.41 -10.11
N TYR A 128 8.59 -6.47 -9.88
CA TYR A 128 7.75 -7.57 -10.32
C TYR A 128 6.48 -7.05 -11.01
N HIS A 129 6.12 -7.69 -12.11
CA HIS A 129 4.86 -7.48 -12.81
C HIS A 129 4.05 -8.79 -12.82
N GLY A 130 2.92 -8.79 -12.12
CA GLY A 130 1.99 -9.92 -12.08
C GLY A 130 0.96 -9.85 -13.19
N THR A 131 0.84 -10.87 -14.02
CA THR A 131 -0.06 -10.89 -15.19
C THR A 131 -0.45 -12.31 -15.60
N LYS A 132 -1.29 -12.40 -16.64
CA LYS A 132 -1.56 -13.64 -17.40
C LYS A 132 -1.09 -13.59 -18.85
N ALA A 133 -0.54 -12.45 -19.28
CA ALA A 133 0.08 -12.31 -20.59
C ALA A 133 1.30 -13.23 -20.72
N ASP A 134 1.47 -13.85 -21.90
CA ASP A 134 2.62 -14.70 -22.20
C ASP A 134 3.75 -13.86 -22.80
N LEU A 135 4.53 -13.23 -21.92
CA LEU A 135 5.72 -12.42 -22.25
C LEU A 135 7.00 -13.25 -22.16
N LYS A 136 8.04 -12.81 -22.87
CA LYS A 136 9.37 -13.42 -22.91
C LYS A 136 10.43 -12.45 -22.38
N VAL A 137 11.55 -13.01 -21.90
CA VAL A 137 12.73 -12.21 -21.55
C VAL A 137 13.19 -11.43 -22.78
N GLY A 138 13.44 -10.13 -22.58
CA GLY A 138 13.78 -9.17 -23.64
C GLY A 138 12.57 -8.38 -24.16
N ASP A 139 11.34 -8.81 -23.89
CA ASP A 139 10.15 -8.05 -24.28
C ASP A 139 10.10 -6.69 -23.56
N LEU A 140 9.56 -5.69 -24.25
CA LEU A 140 9.21 -4.40 -23.69
C LEU A 140 7.70 -4.35 -23.48
N LEU A 141 7.29 -4.36 -22.22
CA LEU A 141 5.90 -4.14 -21.83
C LEU A 141 5.62 -2.63 -21.90
N THR A 142 4.56 -2.23 -22.61
CA THR A 142 4.16 -0.83 -22.78
C THR A 142 2.78 -0.57 -22.18
N ALA A 143 2.45 0.71 -21.92
CA ALA A 143 1.08 1.13 -21.59
C ALA A 143 0.12 0.93 -22.80
N GLY A 144 -1.18 1.18 -22.59
CA GLY A 144 -2.23 1.03 -23.62
C GLY A 144 -3.04 -0.27 -23.53
N GLY A 145 -2.78 -1.11 -22.51
CA GLY A 145 -3.57 -2.31 -22.25
C GLY A 145 -4.96 -2.00 -21.66
N ILE A 146 -5.90 -2.94 -21.79
CA ILE A 146 -7.22 -2.82 -21.15
C ILE A 146 -7.12 -3.14 -19.66
N SER A 147 -7.79 -2.34 -18.83
CA SER A 147 -7.81 -2.50 -17.37
C SER A 147 -8.31 -3.87 -16.91
N ASN A 148 -7.56 -4.46 -15.97
CA ASN A 148 -7.97 -5.65 -15.24
C ASN A 148 -9.20 -5.42 -14.36
N TYR A 149 -9.52 -4.18 -14.01
CA TYR A 149 -10.57 -3.85 -13.03
C TYR A 149 -11.79 -3.18 -13.66
N LYS A 150 -11.61 -2.32 -14.66
CA LYS A 150 -12.72 -1.59 -15.33
C LYS A 150 -12.82 -1.96 -16.82
N PRO A 151 -13.87 -2.69 -17.25
CA PRO A 151 -14.07 -3.01 -18.67
C PRO A 151 -14.02 -1.77 -19.57
N GLY A 152 -13.31 -1.86 -20.69
CA GLY A 152 -13.22 -0.80 -21.70
C GLY A 152 -12.31 0.39 -21.33
N LEU A 153 -11.71 0.42 -20.13
CA LEU A 153 -10.74 1.44 -19.78
C LEU A 153 -9.36 1.05 -20.31
N GLU A 154 -8.76 1.91 -21.15
CA GLU A 154 -7.38 1.82 -21.57
C GLU A 154 -6.45 2.43 -20.51
N MET A 155 -5.36 1.73 -20.16
CA MET A 155 -4.45 2.15 -19.10
C MET A 155 -3.30 3.01 -19.65
N ASN A 156 -3.14 4.20 -19.08
CA ASN A 156 -2.07 5.16 -19.40
C ASN A 156 -0.70 4.78 -18.84
N HIS A 157 -0.68 3.81 -17.92
CA HIS A 157 0.52 3.38 -17.19
C HIS A 157 0.62 1.86 -17.13
N ILE A 158 1.84 1.39 -16.87
CA ILE A 158 2.17 0.00 -16.57
C ILE A 158 2.42 -0.10 -15.07
N TYR A 159 1.83 -1.09 -14.42
CA TYR A 159 1.83 -1.24 -12.97
C TYR A 159 2.76 -2.39 -12.56
N PHE A 160 3.56 -2.17 -11.54
CA PHE A 160 4.52 -3.14 -11.02
C PHE A 160 4.78 -2.88 -9.53
N THR A 161 5.50 -3.77 -8.87
CA THR A 161 5.73 -3.67 -7.42
C THR A 161 7.09 -4.23 -7.04
N ALA A 162 7.69 -3.73 -5.96
CA ALA A 162 8.84 -4.38 -5.33
C ALA A 162 8.42 -5.48 -4.33
N ASN A 163 7.13 -5.80 -4.24
CA ASN A 163 6.57 -6.83 -3.36
C ASN A 163 6.05 -8.03 -4.16
N ILE A 164 6.74 -9.17 -4.06
CA ILE A 164 6.40 -10.38 -4.81
C ILE A 164 5.00 -10.94 -4.45
N ASN A 165 4.55 -10.79 -3.20
CA ASN A 165 3.23 -11.25 -2.78
C ASN A 165 2.13 -10.39 -3.43
N VAL A 166 2.37 -9.08 -3.55
CA VAL A 166 1.47 -8.16 -4.28
C VAL A 166 1.45 -8.49 -5.77
N ALA A 167 2.61 -8.82 -6.36
CA ALA A 167 2.66 -9.27 -7.76
C ALA A 167 1.88 -10.59 -7.97
N GLY A 168 1.98 -11.54 -7.05
CA GLY A 168 1.20 -12.79 -7.10
C GLY A 168 -0.31 -12.56 -7.00
N LEU A 169 -0.73 -11.61 -6.16
CA LEU A 169 -2.13 -11.17 -6.10
C LEU A 169 -2.56 -10.50 -7.41
N ALA A 170 -1.73 -9.62 -7.99
CA ALA A 170 -2.01 -8.99 -9.27
C ALA A 170 -2.16 -10.03 -10.40
N ALA A 171 -1.28 -11.04 -10.47
CA ALA A 171 -1.40 -12.14 -11.43
C ALA A 171 -2.71 -12.93 -11.27
N THR A 172 -3.13 -13.17 -10.01
CA THR A 172 -4.40 -13.84 -9.69
C THR A 172 -5.61 -13.05 -10.17
N LEU A 173 -5.58 -11.72 -10.02
CA LEU A 173 -6.67 -10.80 -10.37
C LEU A 173 -6.65 -10.37 -11.84
N ALA A 174 -5.55 -10.60 -12.56
CA ALA A 174 -5.44 -10.26 -13.98
C ALA A 174 -6.53 -10.96 -14.81
N LYS A 175 -7.07 -10.23 -15.78
CA LYS A 175 -8.05 -10.75 -16.75
C LYS A 175 -7.37 -11.66 -17.77
N GLY A 176 -8.17 -12.54 -18.38
CA GLY A 176 -7.72 -13.52 -19.35
C GLY A 176 -7.67 -14.94 -18.79
N GLU A 177 -7.58 -15.89 -19.72
CA GLU A 177 -7.56 -17.34 -19.48
C GLU A 177 -6.14 -17.91 -19.37
N GLY A 178 -5.12 -17.07 -19.61
CA GLY A 178 -3.72 -17.45 -19.51
C GLY A 178 -3.32 -17.86 -18.08
N ARG A 179 -2.21 -18.59 -17.97
CA ARG A 179 -1.63 -18.97 -16.67
C ARG A 179 -1.17 -17.72 -15.90
N GLU A 180 -1.28 -17.76 -14.58
CA GLU A 180 -0.71 -16.73 -13.70
C GLU A 180 0.82 -16.72 -13.82
N ARG A 181 1.40 -15.52 -13.96
CA ARG A 181 2.83 -15.31 -14.12
C ARG A 181 3.28 -14.08 -13.35
N ILE A 182 4.51 -14.14 -12.84
CA ILE A 182 5.19 -12.98 -12.25
C ILE A 182 6.50 -12.80 -13.01
N TYR A 183 6.63 -11.66 -13.68
CA TYR A 183 7.86 -11.30 -14.38
C TYR A 183 8.74 -10.43 -13.48
N ILE A 184 10.04 -10.67 -13.51
CA ILE A 184 11.05 -9.75 -12.99
C ILE A 184 11.28 -8.71 -14.07
N ILE A 185 11.18 -7.43 -13.70
CA ILE A 185 11.25 -6.33 -14.67
C ILE A 185 12.30 -5.31 -14.28
N GLU A 186 12.74 -4.56 -15.28
CA GLU A 186 13.57 -3.37 -15.16
C GLU A 186 12.82 -2.18 -15.78
N PRO A 187 12.48 -1.13 -15.00
CA PRO A 187 11.92 0.09 -15.55
C PRO A 187 12.93 0.74 -16.50
N THR A 188 12.47 1.17 -17.68
CA THR A 188 13.36 1.84 -18.66
C THR A 188 13.43 3.36 -18.49
N GLY A 189 12.66 3.91 -17.55
CA GLY A 189 12.66 5.33 -17.19
C GLY A 189 12.03 5.57 -15.83
N GLU A 190 11.64 6.83 -15.59
CA GLU A 190 11.07 7.27 -14.32
C GLU A 190 9.75 6.58 -14.00
N PHE A 191 9.50 6.38 -12.71
CA PHE A 191 8.26 5.81 -12.19
C PHE A 191 7.82 6.51 -10.91
N GLU A 192 6.55 6.36 -10.56
CA GLU A 192 5.94 6.97 -9.38
C GLU A 192 5.17 5.94 -8.56
N ASN A 193 4.86 6.30 -7.31
CA ASN A 193 3.97 5.48 -6.46
C ASN A 193 2.62 5.29 -7.16
N ASP A 194 2.05 4.09 -7.07
CA ASP A 194 0.70 3.85 -7.57
C ASP A 194 -0.33 4.58 -6.69
N PRO A 195 -1.02 5.61 -7.20
CA PRO A 195 -1.99 6.38 -6.42
C PRO A 195 -3.25 5.60 -6.09
N ASN A 196 -3.47 4.43 -6.71
CA ASN A 196 -4.64 3.58 -6.42
C ASN A 196 -4.50 2.82 -5.10
N VAL A 197 -3.28 2.69 -4.57
CA VAL A 197 -2.99 1.96 -3.33
C VAL A 197 -2.13 2.74 -2.33
N THR A 198 -1.54 3.85 -2.75
CA THR A 198 -0.78 4.77 -1.88
C THR A 198 -1.73 5.72 -1.15
N ASP A 199 -1.56 5.88 0.16
CA ASP A 199 -2.38 6.77 1.01
C ASP A 199 -3.90 6.50 0.92
N LYS A 200 -4.29 5.24 0.66
CA LYS A 200 -5.69 4.82 0.64
C LYS A 200 -6.10 4.19 1.95
N LYS A 201 -5.68 2.94 2.15
CA LYS A 201 -5.97 2.16 3.36
C LYS A 201 -4.91 2.36 4.43
N PHE A 202 -3.66 2.39 4.00
CA PHE A 202 -2.49 2.56 4.86
C PHE A 202 -1.77 3.86 4.50
N PRO A 203 -1.00 4.47 5.43
CA PRO A 203 -0.24 5.67 5.14
C PRO A 203 0.97 5.30 4.26
N GLY A 204 1.18 6.09 3.22
CA GLY A 204 2.22 5.87 2.22
C GLY A 204 1.94 4.70 1.28
N ASN A 205 3.02 4.15 0.73
CA ASN A 205 3.04 3.05 -0.22
C ASN A 205 3.63 1.79 0.41
N LEU A 206 2.95 1.23 1.43
CA LEU A 206 3.44 0.03 2.12
C LEU A 206 3.47 -1.20 1.19
N THR A 207 2.61 -1.24 0.18
CA THR A 207 2.61 -2.31 -0.83
C THR A 207 3.80 -2.25 -1.78
N ARG A 208 4.56 -1.14 -1.77
CA ARG A 208 5.65 -0.87 -2.72
C ARG A 208 5.18 -1.06 -4.16
N SER A 209 4.01 -0.50 -4.49
CA SER A 209 3.41 -0.56 -5.83
C SER A 209 3.65 0.73 -6.58
N TYR A 210 4.01 0.62 -7.85
CA TYR A 210 4.42 1.72 -8.69
C TYR A 210 3.73 1.66 -10.04
N ARG A 211 3.82 2.77 -10.77
CA ARG A 211 3.40 2.85 -12.15
C ARG A 211 4.38 3.66 -12.99
N SER A 212 4.49 3.31 -14.27
CA SER A 212 5.37 3.96 -15.25
C SER A 212 4.63 4.22 -16.56
N LYS A 213 4.94 5.34 -17.23
CA LYS A 213 4.58 5.57 -18.63
C LYS A 213 5.61 4.97 -19.59
N GLU A 214 6.86 4.95 -19.16
CA GLU A 214 7.96 4.35 -19.90
C GLU A 214 7.87 2.81 -19.85
N PRO A 215 8.32 2.11 -20.90
CA PRO A 215 8.26 0.65 -20.95
C PRO A 215 8.96 -0.04 -19.77
N LEU A 216 8.52 -1.26 -19.46
CA LEU A 216 9.21 -2.16 -18.55
C LEU A 216 9.87 -3.28 -19.35
N ARG A 217 11.17 -3.50 -19.17
CA ARG A 217 11.89 -4.61 -19.79
C ARG A 217 11.69 -5.88 -18.97
N ILE A 218 11.29 -6.97 -19.61
CA ILE A 218 11.22 -8.28 -18.96
C ILE A 218 12.64 -8.86 -18.88
N ILE A 219 13.15 -9.05 -17.66
CA ILE A 219 14.50 -9.58 -17.41
C ILE A 219 14.50 -10.99 -16.84
N GLY A 220 13.33 -11.50 -16.43
CA GLY A 220 13.17 -12.87 -15.94
C GLY A 220 11.71 -13.21 -15.65
N GLU A 221 11.45 -14.48 -15.33
CA GLU A 221 10.15 -14.97 -14.82
C GLU A 221 10.41 -15.67 -13.49
N VAL A 222 9.62 -15.34 -12.47
CA VAL A 222 9.65 -16.04 -11.18
C VAL A 222 8.96 -17.38 -11.36
N THR A 223 9.63 -18.46 -10.99
CA THR A 223 9.10 -19.83 -11.10
C THR A 223 8.41 -20.31 -9.83
N GLU A 224 8.76 -19.75 -8.68
CA GLU A 224 8.25 -20.15 -7.37
C GLU A 224 7.84 -18.93 -6.55
N TRP A 225 6.58 -18.91 -6.11
CA TRP A 225 6.04 -17.91 -5.19
C TRP A 225 4.88 -18.49 -4.39
N ALA A 226 4.56 -17.87 -3.26
CA ALA A 226 3.43 -18.26 -2.45
C ALA A 226 2.11 -18.00 -3.20
N LYS A 227 1.37 -19.07 -3.50
CA LYS A 227 0.05 -18.96 -4.12
C LYS A 227 -1.03 -18.79 -3.07
N LEU A 228 -2.00 -17.93 -3.37
CA LEU A 228 -3.21 -17.80 -2.57
C LEU A 228 -3.99 -19.12 -2.58
N THR A 229 -4.53 -19.48 -1.42
CA THR A 229 -5.48 -20.59 -1.27
C THR A 229 -6.78 -20.31 -2.03
N THR A 230 -7.56 -21.36 -2.32
CA THR A 230 -8.86 -21.21 -2.99
C THR A 230 -9.79 -20.24 -2.26
N THR A 231 -9.79 -20.28 -0.93
CA THR A 231 -10.59 -19.39 -0.08
C THR A 231 -10.14 -17.93 -0.23
N GLU A 232 -8.84 -17.65 -0.08
CA GLU A 232 -8.30 -16.29 -0.23
C GLU A 232 -8.55 -15.73 -1.63
N ARG A 233 -8.42 -16.56 -2.67
CA ARG A 233 -8.71 -16.16 -4.05
C ARG A 233 -10.15 -15.72 -4.23
N ARG A 234 -11.10 -16.47 -3.65
CA ARG A 234 -12.52 -16.12 -3.70
C ARG A 234 -12.76 -14.78 -2.99
N GLU A 235 -12.23 -14.62 -1.78
CA GLU A 235 -12.38 -13.39 -0.99
C GLU A 235 -11.82 -12.17 -1.73
N TRP A 236 -10.62 -12.27 -2.31
CA TRP A 236 -10.03 -11.17 -3.08
C TRP A 236 -10.85 -10.81 -4.32
N ARG A 237 -11.40 -11.79 -5.04
CA ARG A 237 -12.28 -11.53 -6.18
C ARG A 237 -13.57 -10.83 -5.76
N GLU A 238 -14.19 -11.28 -4.67
CA GLU A 238 -15.40 -10.64 -4.14
C GLU A 238 -15.12 -9.20 -3.67
N LYS A 239 -14.01 -8.97 -2.96
CA LYS A 239 -13.59 -7.62 -2.54
C LYS A 239 -13.29 -6.73 -3.74
N SER A 240 -12.58 -7.24 -4.75
CA SER A 240 -12.30 -6.49 -5.97
C SER A 240 -13.57 -6.15 -6.75
N ALA A 241 -14.58 -7.03 -6.78
CA ALA A 241 -15.84 -6.77 -7.47
C ALA A 241 -16.73 -5.76 -6.72
N LYS A 242 -16.64 -5.70 -5.39
CA LYS A 242 -17.34 -4.70 -4.56
C LYS A 242 -16.68 -3.33 -4.59
N ASN A 243 -15.39 -3.25 -4.93
CA ASN A 243 -14.67 -1.99 -4.98
C ASN A 243 -15.19 -1.13 -6.15
N LYS A 244 -15.93 -0.07 -5.82
CA LYS A 244 -16.46 0.90 -6.78
C LYS A 244 -15.58 2.16 -6.88
N GLY A 245 -14.38 2.14 -6.30
CA GLY A 245 -13.45 3.26 -6.36
C GLY A 245 -13.08 3.62 -7.80
N GLU A 246 -12.92 4.92 -8.07
CA GLU A 246 -12.41 5.38 -9.36
C GLU A 246 -10.94 4.98 -9.52
N ILE A 247 -10.60 4.45 -10.69
CA ILE A 247 -9.22 4.16 -11.06
C ILE A 247 -8.57 5.47 -11.47
N ILE A 248 -7.53 5.86 -10.73
CA ILE A 248 -6.67 6.99 -11.09
C ILE A 248 -5.71 6.46 -12.16
N ASN A 249 -6.02 6.81 -13.41
CA ASN A 249 -5.31 6.34 -14.60
C ASN A 249 -4.24 7.32 -15.05
#